data_AF-A0A9D1T8Q4-F1
#
_entry.id   AF-A0A9D1T8Q4-F1
#
_cell.length_a   1.000
_cell.length_b   1.000
_cell.length_c   1.000
_cell.angle_alpha   90.00
_cell.angle_beta   90.00
_cell.angle_gamma   90.00
#
_symmetry.space_group_name_H-M   'P 1'
#
loop_
_entity.id
_entity.type
_entity.pdbx_description
1 polymer ?
#
loop_
_entity_poly.entity_id
_entity_poly.type
_entity_poly.pdbx_seq_one_letter_code
_entity_poly.pdbx_strand_id
1 'polypeptide(L)' 'MKKVILGSAMILAGSISIALILAGSMANEWTVNGGFSSIWNISQYGLMPTVYIFAGIAIIGLVLAVWGVLDKKD' A
#
# COMPACT_ATOMS: atom_id res chain seq x y z
N MET A 1 -9.65 20.23 -7.23
CA MET A 1 -9.59 19.91 -5.78
C MET A 1 -10.20 18.54 -5.41
N LYS A 2 -11.41 18.18 -5.86
CA LYS A 2 -12.05 16.88 -5.50
C LYS A 2 -11.21 15.64 -5.87
N LYS A 3 -10.62 15.63 -7.07
CA LYS A 3 -9.71 14.56 -7.55
C LYS A 3 -8.46 14.41 -6.68
N VAL A 4 -7.91 15.53 -6.21
CA VAL A 4 -6.74 15.54 -5.30
C VAL A 4 -7.10 14.92 -3.96
N ILE A 5 -8.23 15.32 -3.36
CA ILE A 5 -8.67 14.78 -2.07
C ILE A 5 -8.93 13.27 -2.17
N LEU A 6 -9.65 12.83 -3.20
CA LEU A 6 -9.92 11.41 -3.45
C LEU A 6 -8.61 10.63 -3.66
N GLY A 7 -7.72 11.13 -4.52
CA GLY A 7 -6.44 10.50 -4.80
C GLY A 7 -5.58 10.36 -3.55
N SER A 8 -5.45 11.44 -2.76
CA SER A 8 -4.71 11.41 -1.49
C SER A 8 -5.31 10.43 -0.48
N ALA A 9 -6.65 10.35 -0.38
CA ALA A 9 -7.31 9.38 0.49
C ALA A 9 -7.04 7.94 0.06
N MET A 10 -7.03 7.65 -1.25
CA MET A 10 -6.71 6.34 -1.80
C MET A 10 -5.24 5.95 -1.57
N ILE A 11 -4.30 6.88 -1.75
CA ILE A 11 -2.88 6.68 -1.43
C ILE A 11 -2.72 6.32 0.05
N LEU A 12 -3.32 7.12 0.94
CA LEU A 12 -3.25 6.89 2.38
C LEU A 12 -3.84 5.54 2.76
N ALA A 13 -5.04 5.22 2.27
CA ALA A 13 -5.69 3.95 2.55
C ALA A 13 -4.83 2.76 2.09
N GLY A 14 -4.38 2.75 0.84
CA GLY A 14 -3.53 1.68 0.31
C GLY A 14 -2.21 1.55 1.08
N SER A 15 -1.56 2.66 1.41
CA SER A 15 -0.29 2.67 2.14
C SER A 15 -0.44 2.16 3.57
N ILE A 16 -1.49 2.58 4.29
CA ILE A 16 -1.78 2.13 5.66
C ILE A 16 -2.10 0.63 5.64
N SER A 17 -2.89 0.14 4.69
CA SER A 17 -3.21 -1.29 4.59
C SER A 17 -1.96 -2.14 4.34
N ILE A 18 -1.05 -1.71 3.45
CA ILE A 18 0.24 -2.40 3.24
C ILE A 18 1.09 -2.38 4.50
N ALA A 19 1.15 -1.23 5.20
CA ALA A 19 1.90 -1.10 6.45
C ALA A 19 1.37 -2.06 7.54
N LEU A 20 0.04 -2.22 7.65
CA LEU A 20 -0.57 -3.16 8.59
C LEU A 20 -0.25 -4.62 8.25
N ILE A 21 -0.27 -5.00 6.97
CA ILE A 21 0.09 -6.36 6.55
C ILE A 21 1.57 -6.64 6.86
N LEU A 22 2.46 -5.69 6.56
CA LEU A 22 3.88 -5.79 6.89
C LEU A 22 4.08 -5.91 8.41
N ALA A 23 3.47 -5.03 9.19
CA ALA A 23 3.55 -5.06 10.65
C ALA A 23 3.05 -6.39 11.23
N GLY A 24 1.89 -6.87 10.79
CA GLY A 24 1.35 -8.16 11.20
C GLY A 24 2.26 -9.34 10.82
N SER A 25 2.85 -9.30 9.63
CA SER A 25 3.79 -10.34 9.18
C SER A 25 5.10 -10.37 9.98
N MET A 26 5.49 -9.28 10.62
CA MET A 26 6.69 -9.20 11.45
C MET A 26 6.40 -9.44 12.95
N ALA A 27 5.12 -9.45 13.36
CA ALA A 27 4.73 -9.51 14.77
C ALA A 27 4.94 -10.88 15.44
N ASN A 28 4.78 -11.98 14.69
CA ASN A 28 4.99 -13.34 15.22
C ASN A 28 6.45 -13.77 15.14
N GLU A 29 7.07 -13.65 13.97
CA GLU A 29 8.49 -13.90 13.77
C GLU A 29 9.03 -12.86 12.79
N TRP A 30 9.96 -12.02 13.25
CA TRP A 30 10.64 -11.06 12.36
C TRP A 30 11.68 -11.78 11.46
N THR A 31 12.16 -12.94 11.88
CA THR A 31 13.25 -13.66 11.20
C THR A 31 12.88 -15.08 10.78
N VAL A 32 13.16 -15.43 9.54
CA VAL A 32 13.13 -16.81 9.04
C VAL A 32 14.58 -17.26 8.89
N ASN A 33 14.98 -18.33 9.58
CA ASN A 33 16.38 -18.80 9.61
C ASN A 33 17.41 -17.71 9.98
N GLY A 34 17.04 -16.79 10.87
CA GLY A 34 17.91 -15.68 11.32
C GLY A 34 17.97 -14.46 10.39
N GLY A 35 17.30 -14.48 9.23
CA GLY A 35 17.20 -13.34 8.31
C GLY A 35 15.84 -12.65 8.37
N PHE A 36 15.82 -11.31 8.35
CA PHE A 36 14.56 -10.54 8.27
C PHE A 36 13.80 -10.88 6.98
N SER A 37 12.58 -11.40 7.09
CA SER A 37 11.85 -11.82 5.89
C SER A 37 10.33 -11.69 6.01
N SER A 38 9.85 -10.45 6.08
CA SER A 38 8.41 -10.13 6.06
C SER A 38 7.73 -10.56 4.76
N ILE A 39 8.41 -10.35 3.63
CA ILE A 39 7.90 -10.65 2.28
C ILE A 39 7.72 -12.16 2.10
N TRP A 40 8.68 -12.97 2.58
CA TRP A 40 8.53 -14.42 2.59
C TRP A 40 7.37 -14.84 3.48
N ASN A 41 7.24 -14.27 4.67
CA ASN A 41 6.16 -14.60 5.59
C ASN A 41 4.77 -14.29 4.99
N ILE A 42 4.62 -13.11 4.37
CA ILE A 42 3.42 -12.70 3.62
C ILE A 42 3.09 -13.70 2.50
N SER A 43 4.10 -14.23 1.80
CA SER A 43 3.90 -15.23 0.74
C SER A 43 3.42 -16.57 1.28
N GLN A 44 3.92 -17.02 2.43
CA GLN A 44 3.51 -18.28 3.07
C GLN A 44 2.06 -18.20 3.57
N TYR A 45 1.62 -17.03 4.04
CA TYR A 45 0.23 -16.80 4.42
C TYR A 45 -0.71 -16.56 3.22
N GLY A 46 -0.20 -16.58 1.98
CA GLY A 46 -1.00 -16.32 0.79
C GLY A 46 -1.51 -14.89 0.69
N LEU A 47 -0.91 -13.94 1.41
CA LEU A 47 -1.36 -12.54 1.49
C LEU A 47 -0.76 -11.64 0.38
N MET A 48 0.12 -12.19 -0.46
CA MET A 48 0.70 -11.48 -1.60
C MET A 48 -0.33 -10.80 -2.53
N PRO A 49 -1.43 -11.46 -2.94
CA PRO A 49 -2.48 -10.83 -3.74
C PRO A 49 -3.06 -9.58 -3.07
N THR A 50 -3.25 -9.63 -1.74
CA THR A 50 -3.76 -8.51 -0.95
C THR A 50 -2.80 -7.32 -0.98
N VAL A 51 -1.49 -7.57 -0.89
CA VAL A 51 -0.46 -6.52 -1.04
C VAL A 51 -0.53 -5.87 -2.42
N TYR A 52 -0.67 -6.66 -3.49
CA TYR A 52 -0.79 -6.13 -4.85
C TYR A 52 -2.06 -5.29 -5.06
N ILE A 53 -3.18 -5.70 -4.48
CA ILE A 53 -4.44 -4.93 -4.55
C ILE A 53 -4.27 -3.58 -3.87
N PHE A 54 -3.74 -3.55 -2.65
CA PHE A 54 -3.54 -2.28 -1.93
C PHE A 54 -2.48 -1.39 -2.59
N ALA A 55 -1.42 -1.99 -3.16
CA ALA A 55 -0.44 -1.25 -3.95
C ALA A 55 -1.09 -0.65 -5.20
N GLY A 56 -1.94 -1.40 -5.89
CA GLY A 56 -2.74 -0.92 -7.01
C GLY A 56 -3.63 0.26 -6.63
N ILE A 57 -4.34 0.18 -5.50
CA ILE A 57 -5.16 1.28 -4.98
C ILE A 57 -4.31 2.53 -4.72
N ALA A 58 -3.14 2.36 -4.09
CA ALA A 58 -2.24 3.49 -3.82
C ALA A 58 -1.72 4.14 -5.12
N ILE A 59 -1.35 3.34 -6.11
CA ILE A 59 -0.91 3.82 -7.43
C ILE A 59 -2.03 4.57 -8.15
N ILE A 60 -3.25 4.01 -8.19
CA ILE A 60 -4.41 4.68 -8.79
C ILE A 60 -4.69 6.00 -8.07
N GLY A 61 -4.63 6.00 -6.73
CA GLY A 61 -4.77 7.21 -5.93
C GLY A 61 -3.73 8.28 -6.30
N LEU A 62 -2.47 7.87 -6.49
CA LEU A 62 -1.38 8.75 -6.88
C LEU A 62 -1.63 9.37 -8.26
N VAL A 63 -2.03 8.55 -9.24
CA VAL A 63 -2.38 9.04 -10.58
C VAL A 63 -3.54 10.04 -10.52
N LEU A 64 -4.58 9.76 -9.75
CA LEU A 64 -5.72 10.67 -9.57
C LEU A 64 -5.34 11.96 -8.85
N ALA A 65 -4.46 11.89 -7.86
CA ALA A 65 -3.98 13.06 -7.14
C ALA A 65 -3.15 13.97 -8.03
N VAL A 66 -2.18 13.41 -8.76
CA VAL A 66 -1.34 14.14 -9.72
C VAL A 66 -2.20 14.74 -10.83
N TRP A 67 -3.11 13.96 -11.40
CA TRP A 67 -4.04 14.50 -12.41
C TRP A 67 -4.89 15.62 -11.81
N GLY A 68 -5.44 15.45 -10.61
CA GLY A 68 -6.22 16.49 -9.95
C GLY A 68 -5.47 17.80 -9.70
N VAL A 69 -4.14 17.76 -9.57
CA VAL A 69 -3.26 18.95 -9.47
C VAL A 69 -3.07 19.57 -10.85
N LEU A 70 -2.82 18.77 -11.90
CA LEU A 70 -2.64 19.25 -13.27
C LEU A 70 -3.94 19.81 -13.88
N ASP A 71 -5.08 19.25 -13.49
CA ASP A 71 -6.43 19.69 -13.87
C ASP A 71 -6.78 21.04 -13.22
N LYS A 72 -6.05 21.43 -12.17
CA LYS A 72 -6.08 22.79 -11.64
C LYS A 72 -5.20 23.67 -12.55
N LYS A 73 -5.62 23.81 -13.81
CA LYS A 73 -5.33 24.98 -14.65
C LYS A 73 -6.49 25.94 -14.44
N ASP A 74 -6.16 27.14 -13.98
CA ASP A 74 -7.01 28.34 -13.85
C ASP A 74 -8.53 28.14 -13.91
#